data_AF-A0A951Y039-F1
#
_entry.id   AF-A0A951Y039-F1
#
_cell.length_a   1.000
_cell.length_b   1.000
_cell.length_c   1.000
_cell.angle_alpha   90.00
_cell.angle_beta   90.00
_cell.angle_gamma   90.00
#
_symmetry.space_group_name_H-M   'P 1'
#
loop_
_entity.id
_entity.type
_entity.pdbx_description
1 polymer ?
#
loop_
_entity_poly.entity_id
_entity_poly.type
_entity_poly.pdbx_seq_one_letter_code
_entity_poly.pdbx_strand_id
1 'polypeptide(L)'
;MLSKFMFTTCAMLVSAGLAFGQTCPAGKVAEEKGSCSQGAKAACSESKSACCQDKGKSAACCNSGPLASLKDMPQLLMKVGDETTACCDKAKELAKGDASKIQFVVDGKTYASKAEAQKAYAAVLDEYLNKITTVQFAVGDKTVSCPMSADQLAKESHGKVQYAVAAHKFDDQAVAAKVAKQARDAADKIAMKWAVGDKTFCCDKMAKQELASAKDKKIEYVVGDVRCEDEVQAKVQVARARLIAAVEAVEKAGA
;
A
#
# COMPACT_ATOMS: atom_id res chain seq x y z
N MET A 1 -0.10 -53.31 15.19
CA MET A 1 -0.32 -52.01 14.53
C MET A 1 -1.30 -51.21 15.36
N LEU A 2 -0.85 -50.23 16.13
CA LEU A 2 -1.69 -49.19 16.74
C LEU A 2 -0.77 -48.05 17.17
N SER A 3 -0.65 -47.06 16.28
CA SER A 3 0.11 -45.84 16.45
C SER A 3 -0.63 -44.93 17.43
N LYS A 4 0.01 -44.57 18.55
CA LYS A 4 -0.55 -43.60 19.51
C LYS A 4 -0.16 -42.18 19.08
N PHE A 5 -1.18 -41.41 18.74
CA PHE A 5 -1.13 -39.97 18.47
C PHE A 5 -0.62 -39.20 19.71
N MET A 6 0.46 -38.44 19.54
CA MET A 6 0.92 -37.44 20.49
C MET A 6 0.21 -36.11 20.18
N PHE A 7 -0.75 -35.72 21.00
CA PHE A 7 -1.32 -34.37 21.01
C PHE A 7 -0.44 -33.48 21.88
N THR A 8 0.26 -32.53 21.26
CA THR A 8 1.05 -31.50 21.94
C THR A 8 0.12 -30.42 22.48
N THR A 9 0.03 -30.37 23.81
CA THR A 9 -0.70 -29.39 24.61
C THR A 9 -0.07 -28.00 24.49
N CYS A 10 -0.80 -27.04 23.92
CA CYS A 10 -0.48 -25.62 24.09
C CYS A 10 -0.97 -25.16 25.46
N ALA A 11 -0.04 -24.89 26.38
CA ALA A 11 -0.32 -24.31 27.67
C ALA A 11 -0.75 -22.84 27.51
N MET A 12 -1.99 -22.52 27.89
CA MET A 12 -2.41 -21.14 28.13
C MET A 12 -1.87 -20.69 29.48
N LEU A 13 -1.05 -19.65 29.48
CA LEU A 13 -0.61 -18.97 30.68
C LEU A 13 -1.60 -17.84 30.98
N VAL A 14 -2.48 -18.09 31.95
CA VAL A 14 -3.38 -17.11 32.56
C VAL A 14 -2.59 -16.37 33.63
N SER A 15 -2.26 -15.11 33.39
CA SER A 15 -1.76 -14.20 34.42
C SER A 15 -2.91 -13.31 34.88
N ALA A 16 -3.40 -13.60 36.09
CA ALA A 16 -4.20 -12.69 36.90
C ALA A 16 -3.26 -11.64 37.53
N GLY A 17 -3.58 -10.36 37.35
CA GLY A 17 -2.84 -9.24 37.92
C GLY A 17 -3.80 -8.11 38.29
N LEU A 18 -3.72 -7.69 39.53
CA LEU A 18 -4.67 -6.88 40.30
C LEU A 18 -4.83 -5.43 39.83
N ALA A 19 -5.98 -4.89 40.24
CA ALA A 19 -6.48 -3.54 40.03
C ALA A 19 -5.57 -2.43 40.60
N PHE A 20 -5.45 -1.34 39.84
CA PHE A 20 -5.40 0.01 40.39
C PHE A 20 -6.43 0.86 39.64
N GLY A 21 -7.39 1.38 40.39
CA GLY A 21 -8.37 2.32 39.90
C GLY A 21 -7.75 3.70 39.69
N GLN A 22 -8.07 4.32 38.56
CA GLN A 22 -8.12 5.77 38.47
C GLN A 22 -9.31 6.15 37.60
N THR A 23 -10.31 6.73 38.26
CA THR A 23 -11.55 7.26 37.70
C THR A 23 -11.26 8.48 36.84
N CYS A 24 -11.71 8.46 35.57
CA CYS A 24 -11.89 9.65 34.75
C CYS A 24 -13.38 9.79 34.39
N PRO A 25 -13.96 11.00 34.49
CA PRO A 25 -15.39 11.21 34.39
C PRO A 25 -15.88 11.15 32.93
N ALA A 26 -17.18 10.86 32.83
CA ALA A 26 -18.00 10.75 31.64
C ALA A 26 -17.73 11.82 30.56
N GLY A 27 -17.37 11.35 29.36
CA GLY A 27 -17.46 12.08 28.10
C GLY A 27 -18.37 11.28 27.15
N LYS A 28 -19.41 11.94 26.65
CA LYS A 28 -20.55 11.39 25.88
C LYS A 28 -20.15 10.48 24.71
N VAL A 29 -20.83 9.34 24.65
CA VAL A 29 -20.96 8.45 23.49
C VAL A 29 -21.57 9.22 22.31
N ALA A 30 -20.92 9.18 21.16
CA ALA A 30 -21.55 9.39 19.86
C ALA A 30 -21.51 8.06 19.11
N GLU A 31 -22.70 7.52 18.83
CA GLU A 31 -22.95 6.46 17.84
C GLU A 31 -22.36 6.87 16.49
N GLU A 32 -21.64 5.97 15.82
CA GLU A 32 -21.68 5.93 14.36
C GLU A 32 -21.79 4.49 13.87
N LYS A 33 -23.01 4.13 13.47
CA LYS A 33 -23.35 2.89 12.76
C LYS A 33 -22.78 2.98 11.33
N GLY A 34 -21.64 2.33 11.09
CA GLY A 34 -21.10 2.12 9.74
C GLY A 34 -21.71 0.90 9.06
N SER A 35 -22.96 1.00 8.61
CA SER A 35 -23.59 0.00 7.73
C SER A 35 -23.49 0.48 6.29
N CYS A 36 -22.98 -0.37 5.39
CA CYS A 36 -23.24 -0.27 3.95
C CYS A 36 -23.16 -1.69 3.34
N SER A 37 -24.33 -2.30 3.15
CA SER A 37 -24.51 -3.51 2.35
C SER A 37 -25.07 -3.17 0.97
N GLN A 38 -24.42 -3.73 -0.05
CA GLN A 38 -24.89 -4.22 -1.36
C GLN A 38 -25.81 -3.37 -2.26
N GLY A 39 -25.36 -3.18 -3.51
CA GLY A 39 -26.23 -2.90 -4.66
C GLY A 39 -25.48 -2.37 -5.87
N ALA A 40 -25.39 -3.16 -6.94
CA ALA A 40 -24.73 -2.81 -8.19
C ALA A 40 -25.30 -1.53 -8.84
N LYS A 41 -24.45 -0.50 -9.01
CA LYS A 41 -24.47 0.50 -10.10
C LYS A 41 -23.20 1.33 -10.03
N ALA A 42 -22.50 1.43 -11.15
CA ALA A 42 -21.25 2.17 -11.30
C ALA A 42 -21.50 3.68 -11.18
N ALA A 43 -21.46 4.18 -9.96
CA ALA A 43 -21.33 5.59 -9.66
C ALA A 43 -20.32 5.74 -8.53
N CYS A 44 -19.51 6.80 -8.56
CA CYS A 44 -18.82 7.26 -7.36
C CYS A 44 -19.84 7.85 -6.36
N SER A 45 -20.85 7.07 -5.96
CA SER A 45 -21.84 7.43 -4.96
C SER A 45 -21.21 7.26 -3.58
N GLU A 46 -21.24 8.35 -2.82
CA GLU A 46 -21.35 8.59 -1.36
C GLU A 46 -21.12 7.48 -0.32
N SER A 47 -20.56 6.33 -0.65
CA SER A 47 -19.95 5.44 0.32
C SER A 47 -18.59 6.03 0.69
N LYS A 48 -18.30 6.09 1.99
CA LYS A 48 -17.05 6.56 2.63
C LYS A 48 -15.83 5.70 2.23
N SER A 49 -15.56 5.54 0.94
CA SER A 49 -14.36 4.90 0.41
C SER A 49 -13.21 5.87 0.59
N ALA A 50 -12.26 5.46 1.43
CA ALA A 50 -11.06 6.16 1.88
C ALA A 50 -10.10 6.67 0.77
N CYS A 51 -10.51 6.67 -0.50
CA CYS A 51 -9.72 7.25 -1.57
C CYS A 51 -9.77 8.79 -1.58
N CYS A 52 -10.87 9.40 -1.13
CA CYS A 52 -11.09 10.85 -1.26
C CYS A 52 -11.83 11.49 -0.06
N GLN A 53 -11.85 10.83 1.12
CA GLN A 53 -12.38 11.44 2.33
C GLN A 53 -11.26 12.04 3.17
N ASP A 54 -10.95 13.31 2.88
CA ASP A 54 -10.86 14.30 3.94
C ASP A 54 -10.92 15.69 3.30
N LYS A 55 -11.94 16.47 3.67
CA LYS A 55 -12.03 17.91 3.34
C LYS A 55 -10.90 18.61 4.09
N GLY A 56 -9.69 18.55 3.53
CA GLY A 56 -8.53 19.24 4.07
C GLY A 56 -7.18 18.66 3.64
N LYS A 57 -7.07 17.36 3.37
CA LYS A 57 -5.79 16.72 3.00
C LYS A 57 -6.02 15.41 2.22
N SER A 58 -6.47 15.48 0.96
CA SER A 58 -6.44 14.31 0.07
C SER A 58 -5.02 14.02 -0.43
N ALA A 59 -4.10 13.82 0.51
CA ALA A 59 -2.73 13.37 0.30
C ALA A 59 -2.68 11.85 -0.02
N ALA A 60 -3.84 11.17 -0.05
CA ALA A 60 -3.93 9.78 -0.47
C ALA A 60 -3.90 9.62 -2.00
N CYS A 61 -4.38 10.60 -2.78
CA CYS A 61 -4.29 10.57 -4.25
C CYS A 61 -2.97 11.15 -4.78
N CYS A 62 -2.31 12.02 -4.01
CA CYS A 62 -1.04 12.65 -4.36
C CYS A 62 0.09 11.96 -3.58
N ASN A 63 1.18 11.56 -4.23
CA ASN A 63 2.35 10.97 -3.55
C ASN A 63 2.82 11.92 -2.44
N SER A 64 2.51 11.57 -1.19
CA SER A 64 2.82 12.35 0.00
C SER A 64 3.62 11.51 0.98
N GLY A 65 4.34 12.18 1.90
CA GLY A 65 5.25 11.52 2.82
C GLY A 65 6.50 10.97 2.11
N PRO A 66 7.07 9.85 2.57
CA PRO A 66 8.31 9.28 2.03
C PRO A 66 8.27 9.00 0.52
N LEU A 67 7.08 8.79 -0.04
CA LEU A 67 6.90 8.54 -1.48
C LEU A 67 7.14 9.78 -2.35
N ALA A 68 7.17 10.99 -1.77
CA ALA A 68 7.41 12.22 -2.53
C ALA A 68 8.84 12.31 -3.10
N SER A 69 9.80 11.58 -2.54
CA SER A 69 11.17 11.50 -3.05
C SER A 69 11.27 10.71 -4.37
N LEU A 70 10.24 9.91 -4.70
CA LEU A 70 10.19 9.07 -5.90
C LEU A 70 9.53 9.81 -7.06
N LYS A 71 10.33 10.48 -7.90
CA LYS A 71 9.86 11.27 -9.05
C LYS A 71 9.08 10.46 -10.08
N ASP A 72 9.46 9.19 -10.29
CA ASP A 72 8.88 8.31 -11.32
C ASP A 72 7.85 7.34 -10.75
N MET A 73 7.25 7.66 -9.59
CA MET A 73 6.30 6.76 -8.95
C MET A 73 5.03 6.63 -9.81
N PRO A 74 4.59 5.40 -10.15
CA PRO A 74 3.35 5.19 -10.88
C PRO A 74 2.15 5.82 -10.18
N GLN A 75 1.22 6.37 -10.96
CA GLN A 75 0.01 7.02 -10.48
C GLN A 75 -1.23 6.39 -11.09
N LEU A 76 -2.31 6.35 -10.31
CA LEU A 76 -3.65 6.03 -10.79
C LEU A 76 -4.37 7.36 -11.08
N LEU A 77 -4.56 7.65 -12.37
CA LEU A 77 -5.22 8.85 -12.85
C LEU A 77 -6.64 8.53 -13.30
N MET A 78 -7.50 9.53 -13.32
CA MET A 78 -8.84 9.48 -13.89
C MET A 78 -8.88 10.34 -15.14
N LYS A 79 -9.41 9.81 -16.23
CA LYS A 79 -9.58 10.48 -17.52
C LYS A 79 -11.06 10.69 -17.80
N VAL A 80 -11.42 11.91 -18.19
CA VAL A 80 -12.77 12.27 -18.62
C VAL A 80 -12.65 13.06 -19.92
N GLY A 81 -13.10 12.47 -21.04
CA GLY A 81 -12.82 13.04 -22.35
C GLY A 81 -11.31 13.13 -22.61
N ASP A 82 -10.80 14.33 -22.89
CA ASP A 82 -9.36 14.57 -23.12
C ASP A 82 -8.60 14.99 -21.86
N GLU A 83 -9.30 15.24 -20.75
CA GLU A 83 -8.67 15.71 -19.51
C GLU A 83 -8.34 14.55 -18.57
N THR A 84 -7.18 14.64 -17.92
CA THR A 84 -6.72 13.69 -16.90
C THR A 84 -6.52 14.39 -15.56
N THR A 85 -6.87 13.72 -14.46
CA THR A 85 -6.73 14.24 -13.11
C THR A 85 -6.51 13.13 -12.09
N ALA A 86 -5.72 13.40 -11.05
CA ALA A 86 -5.58 12.51 -9.90
C ALA A 86 -6.67 12.71 -8.84
N CYS A 87 -7.46 13.79 -8.93
CA CYS A 87 -8.45 14.17 -7.91
C CYS A 87 -9.84 13.62 -8.25
N CYS A 88 -10.47 12.88 -7.32
CA CYS A 88 -11.81 12.33 -7.54
C CYS A 88 -12.85 13.43 -7.79
N ASP A 89 -12.78 14.51 -7.02
CA ASP A 89 -13.80 15.57 -7.06
C ASP A 89 -13.73 16.30 -8.40
N LYS A 90 -12.52 16.65 -8.84
CA LYS A 90 -12.31 17.21 -10.18
C LYS A 90 -12.78 16.24 -11.26
N ALA A 91 -12.49 14.94 -11.15
CA ALA A 91 -12.98 13.95 -12.12
C ALA A 91 -14.52 13.89 -12.17
N LYS A 92 -15.21 13.98 -11.02
CA LYS A 92 -16.68 14.02 -10.97
C LYS A 92 -17.25 15.30 -11.57
N GLU A 93 -16.62 16.44 -11.32
CA GLU A 93 -16.99 17.73 -11.90
C GLU A 93 -16.85 17.68 -13.43
N LEU A 94 -15.72 17.19 -13.94
CA LEU A 94 -15.48 17.02 -15.38
C LEU A 94 -16.45 16.04 -16.02
N ALA A 95 -16.83 14.98 -15.29
CA ALA A 95 -17.81 14.02 -15.74
C ALA A 95 -19.26 14.54 -15.68
N LYS A 96 -19.48 15.76 -15.17
CA LYS A 96 -20.82 16.35 -14.91
C LYS A 96 -21.70 15.41 -14.09
N GLY A 97 -21.09 14.71 -13.12
CA GLY A 97 -21.75 13.71 -12.27
C GLY A 97 -21.94 12.33 -12.91
N ASP A 98 -21.64 12.15 -14.20
CA ASP A 98 -21.78 10.87 -14.90
C ASP A 98 -20.52 10.01 -14.77
N ALA A 99 -20.46 9.23 -13.70
CA ALA A 99 -19.32 8.36 -13.39
C ALA A 99 -18.99 7.33 -14.48
N SER A 100 -19.94 7.01 -15.38
CA SER A 100 -19.69 6.07 -16.49
C SER A 100 -18.73 6.65 -17.55
N LYS A 101 -18.55 7.97 -17.55
CA LYS A 101 -17.59 8.68 -18.43
C LYS A 101 -16.17 8.72 -17.85
N ILE A 102 -15.98 8.30 -16.60
CA ILE A 102 -14.66 8.29 -15.96
C ILE A 102 -13.94 7.01 -16.34
N GLN A 103 -12.85 7.16 -17.07
CA GLN A 103 -11.88 6.09 -17.34
C GLN A 103 -10.72 6.20 -16.35
N PHE A 104 -10.05 5.09 -16.05
CA PHE A 104 -8.92 5.08 -15.13
C PHE A 104 -7.64 4.80 -15.92
N VAL A 105 -6.61 5.60 -15.73
CA VAL A 105 -5.32 5.46 -16.42
C VAL A 105 -4.27 5.04 -15.41
N VAL A 106 -3.61 3.91 -15.68
CA VAL A 106 -2.51 3.38 -14.88
C VAL A 106 -1.37 3.07 -15.84
N ASP A 107 -0.23 3.72 -15.65
CA ASP A 107 0.97 3.51 -16.48
C ASP A 107 0.68 3.59 -18.00
N GLY A 108 -0.07 4.63 -18.38
CA GLY A 108 -0.50 4.86 -19.77
C GLY A 108 -1.61 3.93 -20.29
N LYS A 109 -1.98 2.88 -19.56
CA LYS A 109 -3.09 1.98 -19.92
C LYS A 109 -4.41 2.49 -19.35
N THR A 110 -5.46 2.45 -20.18
CA THR A 110 -6.78 2.95 -19.81
C THR A 110 -7.73 1.79 -19.49
N TYR A 111 -8.50 1.92 -18.42
CA TYR A 111 -9.41 0.92 -17.88
C TYR A 111 -10.81 1.51 -17.69
N ALA A 112 -11.84 0.75 -18.01
CA ALA A 112 -13.23 1.17 -17.83
C ALA A 112 -13.73 0.95 -16.39
N SER A 113 -13.12 0.01 -15.65
CA SER A 113 -13.52 -0.35 -14.29
C SER A 113 -12.49 0.11 -13.26
N LYS A 114 -12.97 0.75 -12.19
CA LYS A 114 -12.14 1.11 -11.02
C LYS A 114 -11.44 -0.11 -10.42
N ALA A 115 -12.14 -1.24 -10.31
CA ALA A 115 -11.60 -2.44 -9.71
C ALA A 115 -10.47 -3.05 -10.55
N GLU A 116 -10.61 -3.03 -11.88
CA GLU A 116 -9.54 -3.48 -12.80
C GLU A 116 -8.34 -2.55 -12.75
N ALA A 117 -8.59 -1.23 -12.75
CA ALA A 117 -7.53 -0.23 -12.63
C ALA A 117 -6.77 -0.37 -11.31
N GLN A 118 -7.45 -0.58 -10.18
CA GLN A 118 -6.79 -0.77 -8.89
C GLN A 118 -5.97 -2.06 -8.83
N LYS A 119 -6.45 -3.17 -9.44
CA LYS A 119 -5.66 -4.40 -9.57
C LYS A 119 -4.41 -4.18 -10.41
N ALA A 120 -4.54 -3.52 -11.56
CA ALA A 120 -3.41 -3.16 -12.40
C ALA A 120 -2.43 -2.23 -11.67
N TYR A 121 -2.95 -1.27 -10.92
CA TYR A 121 -2.15 -0.34 -10.15
C TYR A 121 -1.36 -1.03 -9.04
N ALA A 122 -1.97 -1.95 -8.29
CA ALA A 122 -1.26 -2.74 -7.29
C ALA A 122 -0.09 -3.54 -7.91
N ALA A 123 -0.31 -4.17 -9.07
CA ALA A 123 0.73 -4.90 -9.79
C ALA A 123 1.89 -3.98 -10.24
N VAL A 124 1.55 -2.82 -10.82
CA VAL A 124 2.55 -1.82 -11.24
C VAL A 124 3.34 -1.28 -10.04
N LEU A 125 2.71 -1.09 -8.88
CA LEU A 125 3.41 -0.68 -7.66
C LEU A 125 4.37 -1.77 -7.14
N ASP A 126 4.00 -3.04 -7.20
CA ASP A 126 4.88 -4.16 -6.83
C ASP A 126 6.08 -4.28 -7.79
N GLU A 127 5.87 -4.09 -9.10
CA GLU A 127 6.97 -4.00 -10.07
C GLU A 127 7.89 -2.81 -9.79
N TYR A 128 7.30 -1.66 -9.45
CA TYR A 128 8.05 -0.46 -9.09
C TYR A 128 8.86 -0.67 -7.81
N LEU A 129 8.32 -1.37 -6.82
CA LEU A 129 9.06 -1.77 -5.61
C LEU A 129 10.32 -2.57 -5.96
N ASN A 130 10.20 -3.55 -6.86
CA ASN A 130 11.35 -4.33 -7.33
C ASN A 130 12.38 -3.43 -8.02
N LYS A 131 11.94 -2.46 -8.82
CA LYS A 131 12.83 -1.48 -9.49
C LYS A 131 13.59 -0.63 -8.48
N ILE A 132 12.92 -0.05 -7.47
CA ILE A 132 13.56 0.87 -6.52
C ILE A 132 14.41 0.17 -5.47
N THR A 133 14.12 -1.10 -5.16
CA THR A 133 14.90 -1.91 -4.20
C THR A 133 16.06 -2.67 -4.87
N THR A 134 16.28 -2.47 -6.16
CA THR A 134 17.41 -3.05 -6.90
C THR A 134 18.49 -2.00 -7.11
N VAL A 135 19.75 -2.40 -6.96
CA VAL A 135 20.89 -1.52 -7.24
C VAL A 135 20.91 -1.21 -8.73
N GLN A 136 20.89 0.07 -9.07
CA GLN A 136 21.07 0.61 -10.42
C GLN A 136 22.38 1.37 -10.51
N PHE A 137 22.84 1.65 -11.72
CA PHE A 137 23.96 2.55 -11.96
C PHE A 137 23.41 3.95 -12.20
N ALA A 138 24.01 4.95 -11.54
CA ALA A 138 23.64 6.36 -11.70
C ALA A 138 24.81 7.14 -12.28
N VAL A 139 24.51 8.00 -13.26
CA VAL A 139 25.45 8.97 -13.83
C VAL A 139 24.75 10.31 -13.88
N GLY A 140 25.16 11.26 -13.04
CA GLY A 140 24.38 12.48 -12.83
C GLY A 140 22.97 12.13 -12.37
N ASP A 141 21.94 12.67 -13.01
CA ASP A 141 20.52 12.41 -12.66
C ASP A 141 19.89 11.22 -13.41
N LYS A 142 20.66 10.54 -14.26
CA LYS A 142 20.18 9.38 -15.01
C LYS A 142 20.51 8.09 -14.27
N THR A 143 19.57 7.17 -14.23
CA THR A 143 19.73 5.81 -13.70
C THR A 143 19.53 4.76 -14.79
N VAL A 144 20.39 3.76 -14.82
CA VAL A 144 20.35 2.64 -15.78
C VAL A 144 20.65 1.33 -15.08
N SER A 145 20.08 0.22 -15.55
CA SER A 145 20.32 -1.11 -15.00
C SER A 145 21.55 -1.80 -15.60
N CYS A 146 21.99 -1.37 -16.79
CA CYS A 146 23.10 -2.00 -17.51
C CYS A 146 24.43 -1.28 -17.25
N PRO A 147 25.50 -1.98 -16.83
CA PRO A 147 26.80 -1.37 -16.60
C PRO A 147 27.41 -0.77 -17.88
N MET A 148 27.24 -1.43 -19.03
CA MET A 148 27.76 -0.90 -20.31
C MET A 148 27.10 0.43 -20.69
N SER A 149 25.78 0.56 -20.47
CA SER A 149 25.08 1.83 -20.69
C SER A 149 25.51 2.91 -19.69
N ALA A 150 25.83 2.53 -18.46
CA ALA A 150 26.35 3.47 -17.46
C ALA A 150 27.73 4.00 -17.85
N ASP A 151 28.63 3.12 -18.31
CA ASP A 151 29.96 3.51 -18.78
C ASP A 151 29.88 4.43 -20.00
N GLN A 152 28.96 4.16 -20.93
CA GLN A 152 28.72 5.03 -22.07
C GLN A 152 28.21 6.41 -21.62
N LEU A 153 27.20 6.45 -20.75
CA LEU A 153 26.67 7.70 -20.21
C LEU A 153 27.73 8.50 -19.45
N ALA A 154 28.59 7.83 -18.67
CA ALA A 154 29.68 8.46 -17.93
C ALA A 154 30.71 9.14 -18.86
N LYS A 155 31.02 8.50 -19.99
CA LYS A 155 31.91 9.08 -21.02
C LYS A 155 31.26 10.28 -21.70
N GLU A 156 29.99 10.18 -22.07
CA GLU A 156 29.25 11.25 -22.75
C GLU A 156 29.02 12.47 -21.86
N SER A 157 28.75 12.25 -20.56
CA SER A 157 28.46 13.33 -19.62
C SER A 157 29.67 13.80 -18.81
N HIS A 158 30.86 13.23 -19.04
CA HIS A 158 32.05 13.39 -18.18
C HIS A 158 31.76 13.17 -16.68
N GLY A 159 30.85 12.23 -16.39
CA GLY A 159 30.36 11.95 -15.05
C GLY A 159 31.04 10.73 -14.41
N LYS A 160 30.92 10.61 -13.09
CA LYS A 160 31.30 9.39 -12.36
C LYS A 160 30.12 8.42 -12.29
N VAL A 161 30.37 7.14 -12.52
CA VAL A 161 29.39 6.08 -12.24
C VAL A 161 29.26 5.89 -10.73
N GLN A 162 28.04 6.01 -10.23
CA GLN A 162 27.64 5.73 -8.86
C GLN A 162 26.63 4.58 -8.83
N TYR A 163 26.33 4.05 -7.66
CA TYR A 163 25.29 3.05 -7.45
C TYR A 163 24.07 3.72 -6.84
N ALA A 164 22.88 3.44 -7.34
CA ALA A 164 21.65 4.01 -6.83
C ALA A 164 20.68 2.94 -6.32
N VAL A 165 20.03 3.25 -5.20
CA VAL A 165 18.89 2.49 -4.66
C VAL A 165 17.80 3.52 -4.37
N ALA A 166 16.61 3.31 -4.92
CA ALA A 166 15.56 4.32 -4.95
C ALA A 166 16.09 5.68 -5.47
N ALA A 167 15.93 6.76 -4.69
CA ALA A 167 16.40 8.10 -5.03
C ALA A 167 17.84 8.41 -4.52
N HIS A 168 18.49 7.47 -3.82
CA HIS A 168 19.78 7.69 -3.17
C HIS A 168 20.93 7.13 -4.00
N LYS A 169 22.06 7.85 -4.01
CA LYS A 169 23.29 7.48 -4.70
C LYS A 169 24.40 7.14 -3.70
N PHE A 170 25.23 6.16 -4.04
CA PHE A 170 26.28 5.60 -3.23
C PHE A 170 27.54 5.45 -4.08
N ASP A 171 28.71 5.72 -3.51
CA ASP A 171 29.98 5.54 -4.20
C ASP A 171 30.48 4.08 -4.18
N ASP A 172 29.97 3.27 -3.24
CA ASP A 172 30.39 1.89 -3.04
C ASP A 172 29.25 0.90 -3.33
N GLN A 173 29.56 -0.13 -4.13
CA GLN A 173 28.58 -1.13 -4.56
C GLN A 173 28.10 -2.01 -3.40
N ALA A 174 29.00 -2.37 -2.47
CA ALA A 174 28.66 -3.25 -1.36
C ALA A 174 27.73 -2.53 -0.37
N VAL A 175 27.97 -1.24 -0.12
CA VAL A 175 27.05 -0.38 0.65
C VAL A 175 25.69 -0.31 -0.03
N ALA A 176 25.64 0.01 -1.33
CA ALA A 176 24.38 0.05 -2.07
C ALA A 176 23.63 -1.29 -2.03
N ALA A 177 24.33 -2.42 -2.19
CA ALA A 177 23.72 -3.75 -2.11
C ALA A 177 23.17 -4.07 -0.71
N LYS A 178 23.85 -3.65 0.36
CA LYS A 178 23.36 -3.78 1.74
C LYS A 178 22.10 -2.96 1.95
N VAL A 179 22.07 -1.72 1.48
CA VAL A 179 20.90 -0.83 1.58
C VAL A 179 19.72 -1.38 0.77
N ALA A 180 19.95 -1.84 -0.45
CA ALA A 180 18.95 -2.52 -1.27
C ALA A 180 18.33 -3.72 -0.55
N LYS A 181 19.15 -4.56 0.11
CA LYS A 181 18.67 -5.68 0.92
C LYS A 181 17.81 -5.20 2.10
N GLN A 182 18.25 -4.20 2.84
CA GLN A 182 17.49 -3.63 3.96
C GLN A 182 16.13 -3.09 3.51
N ALA A 183 16.07 -2.44 2.34
CA ALA A 183 14.84 -1.95 1.75
C ALA A 183 13.86 -3.08 1.41
N ARG A 184 14.36 -4.19 0.82
CA ARG A 184 13.54 -5.39 0.56
C ARG A 184 13.05 -6.03 1.86
N ASP A 185 13.94 -6.24 2.82
CA ASP A 185 13.61 -6.83 4.11
C ASP A 185 12.56 -5.99 4.87
N ALA A 186 12.59 -4.66 4.72
CA ALA A 186 11.59 -3.76 5.29
C ALA A 186 10.23 -3.88 4.59
N ALA A 187 10.22 -3.95 3.27
CA ALA A 187 8.99 -4.16 2.49
C ALA A 187 8.36 -5.53 2.78
N ASP A 188 9.16 -6.60 2.89
CA ASP A 188 8.67 -7.97 3.12
C ASP A 188 7.96 -8.15 4.46
N LYS A 189 8.27 -7.31 5.45
CA LYS A 189 7.57 -7.28 6.75
C LYS A 189 6.14 -6.73 6.65
N ILE A 190 5.82 -6.01 5.58
CA ILE A 190 4.48 -5.49 5.34
C ILE A 190 3.62 -6.59 4.71
N ALA A 191 2.67 -7.07 5.50
CA ALA A 191 1.72 -8.10 5.12
C ALA A 191 0.28 -7.65 5.42
N MET A 192 -0.64 -8.10 4.56
CA MET A 192 -2.07 -7.98 4.81
C MET A 192 -2.49 -9.02 5.84
N LYS A 193 -3.30 -8.59 6.81
CA LYS A 193 -4.01 -9.48 7.75
C LYS A 193 -5.50 -9.44 7.45
N TRP A 194 -6.22 -10.45 7.93
CA TRP A 194 -7.68 -10.51 7.85
C TRP A 194 -8.24 -10.27 9.26
N ALA A 195 -9.29 -9.47 9.39
CA ALA A 195 -9.95 -9.23 10.67
C ALA A 195 -11.41 -9.64 10.63
N VAL A 196 -11.90 -10.18 11.75
CA VAL A 196 -13.33 -10.49 11.96
C VAL A 196 -13.71 -9.92 13.33
N GLY A 197 -14.28 -8.71 13.34
CA GLY A 197 -14.45 -7.91 14.55
C GLY A 197 -13.09 -7.48 15.13
N ASP A 198 -12.81 -7.88 16.37
CA ASP A 198 -11.57 -7.49 17.08
C ASP A 198 -10.43 -8.49 16.89
N LYS A 199 -10.69 -9.65 16.26
CA LYS A 199 -9.68 -10.68 16.02
C LYS A 199 -9.01 -10.48 14.68
N THR A 200 -7.69 -10.61 14.63
CA THR A 200 -6.88 -10.58 13.40
C THR A 200 -6.23 -11.92 13.11
N PHE A 201 -6.13 -12.29 11.84
CA PHE A 201 -5.65 -13.57 11.32
C PHE A 201 -4.62 -13.36 10.22
N CYS A 202 -3.66 -14.28 10.10
CA CYS A 202 -2.62 -14.24 9.08
C CYS A 202 -3.03 -14.91 7.75
N CYS A 203 -4.19 -15.55 7.67
CA CYS A 203 -4.67 -16.19 6.45
C CYS A 203 -6.20 -16.19 6.34
N ASP A 204 -6.71 -16.23 5.12
CA ASP A 204 -8.16 -16.20 4.84
C ASP A 204 -8.90 -17.35 5.50
N LYS A 205 -8.28 -18.54 5.55
CA LYS A 205 -8.94 -19.76 6.01
C LYS A 205 -9.35 -19.64 7.47
N MET A 206 -8.46 -19.11 8.31
CA MET A 206 -8.76 -18.86 9.73
C MET A 206 -9.81 -17.76 9.91
N ALA A 207 -9.73 -16.70 9.10
CA ALA A 207 -10.74 -15.64 9.14
C ALA A 207 -12.13 -16.15 8.74
N LYS A 208 -12.24 -16.97 7.69
CA LYS A 208 -13.50 -17.59 7.26
C LYS A 208 -14.07 -18.54 8.31
N GLN A 209 -13.21 -19.28 9.02
CA GLN A 209 -13.63 -20.16 10.11
C GLN A 209 -14.20 -19.36 11.29
N GLU A 210 -13.58 -18.24 11.66
CA GLU A 210 -14.11 -17.34 12.69
C GLU A 210 -15.42 -16.69 12.23
N LEU A 211 -15.48 -16.24 10.96
CA LEU A 211 -16.68 -15.62 10.39
C LEU A 211 -17.89 -16.56 10.46
N ALA A 212 -17.70 -17.85 10.20
CA ALA A 212 -18.78 -18.84 10.30
C ALA A 212 -19.39 -18.95 11.71
N SER A 213 -18.64 -18.59 12.74
CA SER A 213 -19.08 -18.61 14.14
C SER A 213 -19.55 -17.24 14.64
N ALA A 214 -19.30 -16.16 13.89
CA ALA A 214 -19.60 -14.80 14.28
C ALA A 214 -20.81 -14.26 13.52
N LYS A 215 -21.96 -14.18 14.19
CA LYS A 215 -23.17 -13.54 13.62
C LYS A 215 -22.90 -12.05 13.39
N ASP A 216 -23.38 -11.55 12.24
CA ASP A 216 -23.37 -10.13 11.86
C ASP A 216 -21.98 -9.47 11.73
N LYS A 217 -20.92 -10.27 11.61
CA LYS A 217 -19.57 -9.76 11.31
C LYS A 217 -19.24 -9.90 9.81
N LYS A 218 -18.29 -9.09 9.36
CA LYS A 218 -17.69 -9.17 8.02
C LYS A 218 -16.17 -9.34 8.13
N ILE A 219 -15.57 -9.83 7.06
CA ILE A 219 -14.11 -9.84 6.92
C ILE A 219 -13.66 -8.44 6.54
N GLU A 220 -12.71 -7.92 7.29
CA GLU A 220 -11.95 -6.71 6.97
C GLU A 220 -10.50 -7.09 6.67
N TYR A 221 -9.81 -6.25 5.92
CA TYR A 221 -8.40 -6.42 5.55
C TYR A 221 -7.58 -5.36 6.27
N VAL A 222 -6.56 -5.77 7.02
CA VAL A 222 -5.75 -4.88 7.86
C VAL A 222 -4.34 -4.77 7.29
N VAL A 223 -3.89 -3.54 7.07
CA VAL A 223 -2.55 -3.20 6.56
C VAL A 223 -1.96 -2.15 7.50
N GLY A 224 -1.02 -2.55 8.35
CA GLY A 224 -0.58 -1.70 9.46
C GLY A 224 -1.77 -1.35 10.36
N ASP A 225 -2.04 -0.05 10.52
CA ASP A 225 -3.17 0.47 11.31
C ASP A 225 -4.45 0.72 10.47
N VAL A 226 -4.39 0.49 9.14
CA VAL A 226 -5.50 0.75 8.24
C VAL A 226 -6.37 -0.49 8.07
N ARG A 227 -7.67 -0.35 8.29
CA ARG A 227 -8.69 -1.36 7.96
C ARG A 227 -9.39 -1.02 6.66
N CYS A 228 -9.55 -2.00 5.78
CA CYS A 228 -10.23 -1.90 4.49
C CYS A 228 -11.33 -2.97 4.40
N GLU A 229 -12.47 -2.63 3.80
CA GLU A 229 -13.53 -3.62 3.54
C GLU A 229 -13.36 -4.32 2.19
N ASP A 230 -12.67 -3.66 1.25
CA ASP A 230 -12.43 -4.16 -0.10
C ASP A 230 -11.01 -4.72 -0.24
N GLU A 231 -10.90 -5.95 -0.74
CA GLU A 231 -9.62 -6.65 -0.91
C GLU A 231 -8.70 -5.94 -1.91
N VAL A 232 -9.27 -5.38 -2.98
CA VAL A 232 -8.49 -4.74 -4.05
C VAL A 232 -7.86 -3.45 -3.53
N GLN A 233 -8.62 -2.65 -2.79
CA GLN A 233 -8.13 -1.48 -2.09
C GLN A 233 -7.06 -1.87 -1.05
N ALA A 234 -7.28 -2.95 -0.30
CA ALA A 234 -6.30 -3.44 0.66
C ALA A 234 -4.97 -3.81 -0.02
N LYS A 235 -5.01 -4.47 -1.19
CA LYS A 235 -3.80 -4.79 -1.98
C LYS A 235 -3.05 -3.54 -2.42
N VAL A 236 -3.75 -2.50 -2.89
CA VAL A 236 -3.11 -1.21 -3.21
C VAL A 236 -2.45 -0.60 -1.96
N GLN A 237 -3.10 -0.67 -0.79
CA GLN A 237 -2.53 -0.17 0.45
C GLN A 237 -1.29 -0.96 0.89
N VAL A 238 -1.28 -2.29 0.74
CA VAL A 238 -0.10 -3.11 0.99
C VAL A 238 1.06 -2.68 0.09
N ALA A 239 0.83 -2.55 -1.22
CA ALA A 239 1.88 -2.15 -2.16
C ALA A 239 2.46 -0.76 -1.82
N ARG A 240 1.61 0.20 -1.45
CA ARG A 240 2.07 1.53 -1.01
C ARG A 240 2.83 1.49 0.31
N ALA A 241 2.34 0.75 1.30
CA ALA A 241 3.01 0.60 2.59
C ALA A 241 4.38 -0.09 2.43
N ARG A 242 4.50 -1.05 1.51
CA ARG A 242 5.79 -1.67 1.14
C ARG A 242 6.77 -0.66 0.55
N LEU A 243 6.32 0.17 -0.39
CA LEU A 243 7.13 1.24 -0.97
C LEU A 243 7.59 2.24 0.10
N ILE A 244 6.69 2.66 1.00
CA ILE A 244 7.02 3.55 2.12
C ILE A 244 8.10 2.92 3.01
N ALA A 245 7.90 1.66 3.45
CA ALA A 245 8.84 0.96 4.29
C ALA A 245 10.22 0.79 3.62
N ALA A 246 10.25 0.51 2.31
CA ALA A 246 11.48 0.43 1.54
C ALA A 246 12.20 1.77 1.47
N VAL A 247 11.50 2.86 1.12
CA VAL A 247 12.10 4.21 1.04
C VAL A 247 12.63 4.66 2.39
N GLU A 248 11.86 4.51 3.47
CA GLU A 248 12.32 4.86 4.81
C GLU A 248 13.56 4.07 5.24
N ALA A 249 13.66 2.79 4.84
CA ALA A 249 14.84 1.97 5.12
C ALA A 249 16.07 2.47 4.34
N VAL A 250 15.89 2.92 3.10
CA VAL A 250 16.97 3.55 2.31
C VAL A 250 17.38 4.88 2.92
N GLU A 251 16.42 5.74 3.27
CA GLU A 251 16.68 7.06 3.89
C GLU A 251 17.43 6.91 5.22
N LYS A 252 17.06 5.95 6.06
CA LYS A 252 17.75 5.67 7.33
C LYS A 252 19.16 5.09 7.17
N ALA A 253 19.46 4.46 6.04
CA ALA A 253 20.75 3.83 5.78
C ALA A 253 21.70 4.71 4.94
N GLY A 254 21.16 5.70 4.22
CA GLY A 254 21.91 6.69 3.44
C GLY A 254 22.10 8.04 4.16
N ALA A 255 21.43 8.25 5.30
CA ALA A 255 21.73 9.33 6.25
C ALA A 255 22.93 8.95 7.14
#